data_AF-A0A3C0EVI2-F1
#
_entry.id   AF-A0A3C0EVI2-F1
#
_cell.length_a   1.000
_cell.length_b   1.000
_cell.length_c   1.000
_cell.angle_alpha   90.00
_cell.angle_beta   90.00
_cell.angle_gamma   90.00
#
_symmetry.space_group_name_H-M   'P 1'
#
loop_
_entity.id
_entity.type
_entity.pdbx_description
1 polymer ?
#
loop_
_entity_poly.entity_id
_entity_poly.type
_entity_poly.pdbx_seq_one_letter_code
_entity_poly.pdbx_strand_id
1 'polypeptide(L)' 'IYQKLLGTDSQIGAPTRSAHIWEYLLPNNLAIGIHRVEVTTEDEFGQIQRAAFSFEIEEQ' A
#
# COMPACT_ATOMS: atom_id res chain seq x y z
N ILE A 1 -22.09 3.88 6.01
CA ILE A 1 -22.19 4.44 4.64
C ILE A 1 -22.57 3.34 3.66
N TYR A 2 -21.79 2.26 3.54
CA TYR A 2 -22.12 1.06 2.73
C TYR A 2 -23.60 0.64 2.76
N GLN A 3 -24.17 0.32 3.93
CA GLN A 3 -25.58 -0.11 4.04
C GLN A 3 -26.60 0.92 3.53
N LYS A 4 -26.28 2.21 3.54
CA LYS A 4 -27.17 3.28 3.05
C LYS A 4 -27.12 3.43 1.53
N LEU A 5 -26.10 2.86 0.87
CA LEU A 5 -25.84 2.95 -0.56
C LEU A 5 -26.19 1.65 -1.31
N LEU A 6 -26.65 0.62 -0.61
CA LEU A 6 -27.09 -0.64 -1.23
C LEU A 6 -28.32 -0.39 -2.11
N GLY A 7 -28.26 -0.81 -3.38
CA GLY A 7 -29.37 -0.69 -4.33
C GLY A 7 -29.57 0.72 -4.91
N THR A 8 -28.60 1.62 -4.76
CA THR A 8 -28.59 2.93 -5.43
C THR A 8 -27.52 2.98 -6.51
N ASP A 9 -27.59 3.98 -7.40
CA ASP A 9 -26.56 4.23 -8.42
C ASP A 9 -25.19 4.62 -7.80
N SER A 10 -25.15 4.89 -6.49
CA SER A 10 -23.93 5.18 -5.73
C SER A 10 -23.46 3.99 -4.89
N GLN A 11 -23.85 2.77 -5.26
CA GLN A 11 -23.43 1.56 -4.56
C GLN A 11 -21.91 1.40 -4.58
N ILE A 12 -21.33 1.22 -3.39
CA ILE A 12 -19.89 0.96 -3.18
C ILE A 12 -19.67 -0.51 -2.78
N GLY A 13 -18.43 -0.98 -2.87
CA GLY A 13 -18.04 -2.35 -2.51
C GLY A 13 -18.33 -2.68 -1.04
N ALA A 14 -18.48 -3.98 -0.74
CA ALA A 14 -18.59 -4.43 0.64
C ALA A 14 -17.30 -4.11 1.40
N PRO A 15 -17.38 -3.45 2.58
CA PRO A 15 -16.20 -3.12 3.36
C PRO A 15 -15.50 -4.41 3.77
N THR A 16 -14.31 -4.64 3.23
CA THR A 16 -13.46 -5.76 3.61
C THR A 16 -12.55 -5.31 4.75
N ARG A 17 -12.33 -6.16 5.77
CA ARG A 17 -11.31 -5.87 6.78
C ARG A 17 -9.93 -5.95 6.11
N SER A 18 -9.41 -4.80 5.69
CA SER A 18 -7.98 -4.68 5.38
C SER A 18 -7.22 -4.60 6.71
N ALA A 19 -6.18 -5.42 6.86
CA ALA A 19 -5.23 -5.25 7.97
C ALA A 19 -4.42 -3.94 7.83
N HIS A 20 -4.52 -3.23 6.69
CA HIS A 20 -3.70 -2.05 6.35
C HIS A 20 -2.20 -2.32 6.48
N ILE A 21 -1.81 -3.60 6.42
CA ILE A 21 -0.42 -4.06 6.48
C ILE A 21 -0.13 -4.72 5.15
N TRP A 22 0.94 -4.25 4.51
CA TRP A 22 1.54 -4.87 3.34
C TRP A 22 2.91 -5.38 3.74
N GLU A 23 3.19 -6.62 3.39
CA GLU A 23 4.49 -7.25 3.63
C GLU A 23 5.18 -7.48 2.28
N TYR A 24 6.44 -7.10 2.22
CA TYR A 24 7.30 -7.34 1.08
C TYR A 24 8.62 -7.92 1.57
N LEU A 25 8.99 -9.08 1.05
CA LEU A 25 10.28 -9.69 1.36
C LEU A 25 11.37 -8.92 0.62
N LEU A 26 12.28 -8.30 1.38
CA LEU A 26 13.46 -7.67 0.80
C LEU A 26 14.33 -8.72 0.09
N PRO A 27 14.97 -8.39 -1.05
CA PRO A 27 15.96 -9.25 -1.66
C PRO A 27 17.08 -9.60 -0.68
N ASN A 28 17.54 -10.86 -0.70
CA ASN A 28 18.59 -11.33 0.21
C ASN A 28 20.01 -10.91 -0.20
N ASN A 29 20.13 -10.16 -1.29
CA ASN A 29 21.39 -9.76 -1.93
C ASN A 29 21.48 -8.24 -2.15
N LEU A 30 20.83 -7.45 -1.30
CA LEU A 30 20.99 -5.99 -1.32
C LEU A 30 22.45 -5.64 -1.02
N ALA A 31 23.06 -4.82 -1.89
CA ALA A 31 24.39 -4.30 -1.65
C ALA A 31 24.42 -3.37 -0.43
N ILE A 32 25.58 -3.22 0.21
CA ILE A 32 25.82 -2.21 1.24
C ILE A 32 25.56 -0.81 0.66
N GLY A 33 24.95 0.06 1.46
CA GLY A 33 24.64 1.44 1.10
C GLY A 33 23.15 1.78 1.16
N ILE A 34 22.79 2.93 0.56
CA ILE A 34 21.44 3.51 0.63
C ILE A 34 20.51 2.90 -0.42
N HIS A 35 19.37 2.39 0.04
CA HIS A 35 18.28 1.90 -0.79
C HIS A 35 17.03 2.76 -0.58
N ARG A 36 16.12 2.71 -1.55
CA ARG A 36 14.85 3.44 -1.52
C ARG A 36 13.71 2.50 -1.89
N VAL A 37 12.66 2.52 -1.08
CA VAL A 37 11.40 1.84 -1.36
C VAL A 37 10.39 2.89 -1.81
N GLU A 38 9.75 2.62 -2.93
CA GLU A 38 8.66 3.44 -3.47
C GLU A 38 7.38 2.61 -3.50
N VAL A 39 6.33 3.17 -2.91
CA VAL A 39 5.02 2.55 -2.82
C VAL A 39 4.03 3.41 -3.58
N THR A 40 3.33 2.81 -4.54
CA THR A 40 2.21 3.43 -5.26
C THR A 40 0.94 2.64 -4.94
N THR A 41 -0.11 3.34 -4.53
CA THR A 41 -1.39 2.75 -4.15
C THR A 41 -2.51 3.39 -4.95
N GLU A 42 -3.52 2.60 -5.30
CA GLU A 42 -4.76 3.07 -5.90
C GLU A 42 -5.93 2.59 -5.03
N ASP A 43 -6.84 3.49 -4.67
CA ASP A 43 -8.04 3.14 -3.91
C ASP A 43 -9.25 2.82 -4.82
N GLU A 44 -10.37 2.43 -4.21
CA GLU A 44 -11.60 2.07 -4.95
C GLU A 44 -12.24 3.24 -5.72
N PHE A 45 -11.80 4.48 -5.46
CA PHE A 45 -12.25 5.68 -6.15
C PHE A 45 -11.25 6.16 -7.20
N GLY A 46 -10.20 5.37 -7.48
CA GLY A 46 -9.14 5.70 -8.44
C GLY A 46 -8.17 6.77 -7.93
N GLN A 47 -8.15 7.05 -6.62
CA GLN A 47 -7.18 7.99 -6.06
C GLN A 47 -5.82 7.32 -5.95
N ILE A 48 -4.80 7.98 -6.49
CA ILE A 48 -3.42 7.49 -6.46
C ILE A 48 -2.64 8.21 -5.36
N GLN A 49 -1.98 7.44 -4.50
CA GLN A 49 -1.00 7.96 -3.54
C GLN A 49 0.37 7.36 -3.78
N ARG A 50 1.40 8.15 -3.44
CA ARG A 50 2.81 7.75 -3.52
C ARG A 50 3.48 8.03 -2.19
N ALA A 51 4.21 7.05 -1.69
CA ALA A 51 5.07 7.18 -0.53
C ALA A 51 6.45 6.63 -0.87
N ALA A 52 7.48 7.20 -0.27
CA ALA A 52 8.83 6.66 -0.37
C ALA A 52 9.53 6.76 0.97
N PHE A 53 10.37 5.78 1.27
CA PHE A 53 11.32 5.86 2.37
C PHE A 53 12.67 5.30 1.93
N SER A 54 13.73 5.79 2.57
CA SER A 54 15.09 5.29 2.35
C SER A 54 15.57 4.56 3.60
N PHE A 55 16.43 3.58 3.39
CA PHE A 55 17.13 2.87 4.46
C PHE A 55 18.55 2.55 3.99
N GLU A 56 19.43 2.28 4.94
CA GLU A 56 20.82 1.93 4.67
C GLU A 56 21.07 0.48 5.09
N ILE A 57 21.79 -0.26 4.25
CA ILE A 57 22.37 -1.55 4.59
C ILE A 57 23.83 -1.29 4.99
N GLU A 58 24.16 -1.56 6.25
CA GLU A 58 25.50 -1.42 6.82
C GLU A 58 26.22 -2.77 6.91
N GLU A 59 27.55 -2.75 7.00
CA GLU A 59 28.32 -3.93 7.42
C GLU A 59 28.02 -4.23 8.89
N GLN A 60 27.78 -5.50 9.23
CA GLN A 60 27.51 -5.94 10.61
C GLN A 60 28.72 -5.85 11.53
#